data_AF-A0A319DX95-F1
#
_entry.id   AF-A0A319DX95-F1
#
_cell.length_a   1.000
_cell.length_b   1.000
_cell.length_c   1.000
_cell.angle_alpha   90.00
_cell.angle_beta   90.00
_cell.angle_gamma   90.00
#
_symmetry.space_group_name_H-M   'P 1'
#
loop_
_entity.id
_entity.type
_entity.pdbx_description
1 polymer ?
#
loop_
_entity_poly.entity_id
_entity_poly.type
_entity_poly.pdbx_seq_one_letter_code
_entity_poly.pdbx_strand_id
1 'polypeptide(L)'
;MDVQLSTKSTTKELGQMQATLKSALGDLEKPLARVVDQVSVLYHAMKDNDRSEILRWISTIPVESHYTEGLASLQPDSGAWLLQTPEFVEWRDSSTSETFWLHGIPGSGKTKLA
;
A
#
# COMPACT_ATOMS: atom_id res chain seq x y z
N MET A 1 29.69 49.18 -32.14
CA MET A 1 29.20 49.19 -30.73
C MET A 1 28.08 48.15 -30.54
N ASP A 2 27.76 47.38 -31.59
CA ASP A 2 26.56 46.54 -31.72
C ASP A 2 26.66 45.12 -31.14
N VAL A 3 27.87 44.58 -30.99
CA VAL A 3 28.09 43.20 -30.51
C VAL A 3 27.71 43.02 -29.03
N GLN A 4 27.83 44.07 -28.22
CA GLN A 4 27.49 44.06 -26.78
C GLN A 4 25.98 44.18 -26.51
N LEU A 5 25.21 44.74 -27.45
CA LEU A 5 23.75 44.83 -27.35
C LEU A 5 23.07 43.50 -27.70
N SER A 6 23.60 42.80 -28.71
CA SER A 6 23.09 41.49 -29.14
C SER A 6 23.28 40.41 -28.05
N THR A 7 24.48 40.32 -27.47
CA THR A 7 24.81 39.31 -26.43
C THR A 7 24.00 39.47 -25.14
N LYS A 8 23.72 40.72 -24.72
CA LYS A 8 22.84 40.99 -23.56
C LYS A 8 21.39 40.54 -23.78
N SER A 9 20.87 40.70 -25.00
CA SER A 9 19.51 40.23 -25.35
C SER A 9 19.42 38.71 -25.28
N THR A 10 20.40 38.01 -25.85
CA THR A 10 20.42 36.54 -25.89
C THR A 10 20.52 35.92 -24.49
N THR A 11 21.30 36.51 -23.58
CA THR A 11 21.36 36.03 -22.18
C THR A 11 20.06 36.23 -21.42
N LYS A 12 19.32 37.30 -21.73
CA LYS A 12 18.01 37.58 -21.11
C LYS A 12 16.96 36.58 -21.57
N GLU A 13 16.95 36.28 -22.87
CA GLU A 13 16.06 35.26 -23.46
C GLU A 13 16.36 33.85 -22.91
N LEU A 14 17.63 33.50 -22.76
CA LEU A 14 18.03 32.22 -22.15
C LEU A 14 17.56 32.10 -20.69
N GLY A 15 17.70 33.17 -19.91
CA GLY A 15 17.21 33.23 -18.53
C GLY A 15 15.69 33.12 -18.43
N GLN A 16 14.96 33.77 -19.34
CA GLN A 16 13.50 33.65 -19.42
C GLN A 16 13.08 32.23 -19.81
N MET A 17 13.74 31.63 -20.79
CA MET A 17 13.44 30.27 -21.22
C MET A 17 13.72 29.25 -20.10
N GLN A 18 14.82 29.42 -19.36
CA GLN A 18 15.11 28.60 -18.18
C GLN A 18 14.06 28.75 -17.07
N ALA A 19 13.56 29.97 -16.83
CA ALA A 19 12.52 30.23 -15.84
C ALA A 19 11.18 29.59 -16.23
N THR A 20 10.77 29.74 -17.50
CA THR A 20 9.56 29.10 -18.03
C THR A 20 9.64 27.58 -17.92
N LEU A 21 10.79 27.00 -18.22
CA LEU A 21 10.99 25.55 -18.18
C LEU A 21 10.93 25.01 -16.74
N LYS A 22 11.50 25.74 -15.77
CA LYS A 22 11.36 25.41 -14.34
C LYS A 22 9.91 25.49 -13.86
N SER A 23 9.17 26.52 -14.28
CA SER A 23 7.75 26.65 -13.92
C SER A 23 6.94 25.49 -14.49
N ALA A 24 7.09 25.20 -15.79
CA ALA A 24 6.37 24.12 -16.45
C ALA A 24 6.66 22.74 -15.83
N LEU A 25 7.90 22.49 -15.41
CA LEU A 25 8.26 21.28 -14.67
C LEU A 25 7.58 21.22 -13.29
N GLY A 26 7.53 22.34 -12.56
CA GLY A 26 6.82 22.43 -11.29
C GLY A 26 5.31 22.22 -11.44
N ASP A 27 4.72 22.72 -12.52
CA ASP A 27 3.29 22.57 -12.81
C ASP A 27 2.91 21.10 -13.11
N LEU A 28 3.87 20.27 -13.56
CA LEU A 28 3.67 18.84 -13.83
C LEU A 28 3.76 17.95 -12.59
N GLU A 29 4.29 18.44 -11.47
CA GLU A 29 4.48 17.65 -10.25
C GLU A 29 3.14 17.14 -9.69
N LYS A 30 2.16 18.02 -9.54
CA LYS A 30 0.84 17.67 -8.98
C LYS A 30 0.04 16.71 -9.88
N PRO A 31 -0.07 16.94 -11.21
CA PRO A 31 -0.68 15.97 -12.12
C PRO A 31 -0.04 14.59 -12.05
N LEU A 32 1.29 14.51 -11.98
CA LEU A 32 1.99 13.23 -11.91
C LEU A 32 1.69 12.49 -10.61
N ALA A 33 1.72 13.18 -9.47
CA ALA A 33 1.36 12.59 -8.17
C ALA A 33 -0.08 12.04 -8.19
N ARG A 34 -1.02 12.77 -8.79
CA ARG A 34 -2.41 12.30 -8.97
C ARG A 34 -2.50 11.06 -9.84
N VAL A 35 -1.75 11.00 -10.95
CA VAL A 35 -1.75 9.81 -11.82
C VAL A 35 -1.19 8.59 -11.08
N VAL A 36 -0.12 8.76 -10.31
CA VAL A 36 0.45 7.68 -9.49
C VAL A 36 -0.57 7.14 -8.49
N ASP A 37 -1.27 8.02 -7.78
CA ASP A 37 -2.34 7.66 -6.84
C ASP A 37 -3.48 6.88 -7.54
N GLN A 38 -3.96 7.40 -8.67
CA GLN A 38 -5.01 6.75 -9.45
C GLN A 38 -4.58 5.36 -9.97
N VAL A 39 -3.35 5.22 -10.46
CA VAL A 39 -2.81 3.94 -10.92
C VAL A 39 -2.68 2.95 -9.76
N SER A 40 -2.27 3.41 -8.58
CA SER A 40 -2.20 2.57 -7.37
C SER A 40 -3.57 2.05 -6.98
N VAL A 41 -4.60 2.91 -6.94
CA VAL A 41 -5.98 2.51 -6.65
C VAL A 41 -6.48 1.45 -7.65
N LEU A 42 -6.25 1.66 -8.94
CA LEU A 42 -6.66 0.70 -9.98
C LEU A 42 -5.92 -0.64 -9.86
N TYR A 43 -4.62 -0.60 -9.57
CA TYR A 43 -3.83 -1.80 -9.35
C TYR A 43 -4.35 -2.63 -8.17
N HIS A 44 -4.67 -1.98 -7.05
CA HIS A 44 -5.25 -2.65 -5.89
C HIS A 44 -6.62 -3.27 -6.21
N ALA A 45 -7.51 -2.52 -6.87
CA ALA A 45 -8.81 -3.04 -7.27
C ALA A 45 -8.70 -4.26 -8.21
N MET A 46 -7.74 -4.25 -9.14
CA MET A 46 -7.46 -5.40 -10.00
C MET A 46 -6.98 -6.61 -9.18
N LYS A 47 -6.04 -6.39 -8.24
CA LYS A 47 -5.52 -7.45 -7.37
C LYS A 47 -6.60 -8.06 -6.48
N ASP A 48 -7.50 -7.23 -5.94
CA ASP A 48 -8.62 -7.70 -5.12
C ASP A 48 -9.59 -8.54 -5.96
N ASN A 49 -9.90 -8.10 -7.18
CA ASN A 49 -10.72 -8.88 -8.11
C ASN A 49 -10.10 -10.24 -8.44
N ASP A 50 -8.81 -10.28 -8.78
CA ASP A 50 -8.09 -11.54 -9.06
C ASP A 50 -8.15 -12.47 -7.85
N ARG A 51 -7.95 -11.94 -6.64
CA ARG A 51 -8.04 -12.71 -5.39
C ARG A 51 -9.43 -13.29 -5.19
N SER A 52 -10.49 -12.48 -5.33
CA SER A 52 -11.87 -12.94 -5.15
C SER A 52 -12.26 -13.98 -6.20
N GLU A 53 -11.77 -13.86 -7.44
CA GLU A 53 -11.99 -14.87 -8.47
C GLU A 53 -11.32 -16.21 -8.12
N ILE A 54 -10.07 -16.19 -7.68
CA ILE A 54 -9.34 -17.37 -7.24
C ILE A 54 -10.05 -18.04 -6.05
N LEU A 55 -10.45 -17.26 -5.04
CA LEU A 55 -11.12 -17.82 -3.85
C LEU A 55 -12.45 -18.50 -4.23
N ARG A 56 -13.22 -17.89 -5.13
CA ARG A 56 -14.46 -18.47 -5.66
C ARG A 56 -14.23 -19.72 -6.50
N TRP A 57 -13.10 -19.78 -7.21
CA TRP A 57 -12.72 -20.98 -7.97
C TRP A 57 -12.34 -22.15 -7.07
N ILE A 58 -11.60 -21.90 -5.98
CA ILE A 58 -11.14 -22.93 -5.05
C ILE A 58 -12.28 -23.44 -4.14
N SER A 59 -13.20 -22.56 -3.75
CA SER A 59 -14.26 -22.90 -2.80
C SER A 59 -15.58 -22.21 -3.15
N THR A 60 -16.68 -22.95 -3.01
CA THR A 60 -18.04 -22.40 -3.08
C THR A 60 -18.44 -21.67 -1.80
N ILE A 61 -17.66 -21.81 -0.72
CA ILE A 61 -17.88 -21.12 0.54
C ILE A 61 -17.45 -19.66 0.39
N PRO A 62 -18.25 -18.68 0.84
CA PRO A 62 -17.88 -17.26 0.80
C PRO A 62 -16.84 -16.93 1.89
N VAL A 63 -15.61 -17.43 1.72
CA VAL A 63 -14.50 -17.29 2.67
C VAL A 63 -14.26 -15.83 3.06
N GLU A 64 -14.31 -14.92 2.07
CA GLU A 64 -14.11 -13.50 2.29
C GLU A 64 -15.18 -12.86 3.19
N SER A 65 -16.45 -13.26 3.02
CA SER A 65 -17.55 -12.77 3.88
C SER A 65 -17.38 -13.25 5.31
N HIS A 66 -17.14 -14.55 5.50
CA HIS A 66 -16.98 -15.13 6.84
C HIS A 66 -15.76 -14.56 7.56
N TYR A 67 -14.66 -14.34 6.85
CA TYR A 67 -13.48 -13.69 7.40
C TYR A 67 -13.78 -12.25 7.82
N THR A 68 -14.44 -11.47 6.96
CA THR A 68 -14.77 -10.06 7.24
C THR A 68 -15.75 -9.92 8.41
N GLU A 69 -16.78 -10.76 8.47
CA GLU A 69 -17.73 -10.84 9.60
C GLU A 69 -17.01 -11.25 10.89
N GLY A 70 -16.10 -12.22 10.79
CA GLY A 70 -15.23 -12.64 11.89
C GLY A 70 -14.43 -11.47 12.46
N LEU A 71 -13.75 -10.71 11.59
CA LEU A 71 -12.98 -9.52 11.96
C LEU A 71 -13.87 -8.41 12.55
N ALA A 72 -15.01 -8.12 11.95
CA ALA A 72 -15.92 -7.07 12.41
C ALA A 72 -16.46 -7.33 13.83
N SER A 73 -16.52 -8.59 14.24
CA SER A 73 -16.93 -8.99 15.58
C SER A 73 -15.83 -8.93 16.64
N LEU A 74 -14.57 -8.67 16.26
CA LEU A 74 -13.47 -8.52 17.20
C LEU A 74 -13.57 -7.17 17.92
N GLN A 75 -13.38 -7.17 19.24
CA GLN A 75 -13.18 -5.94 19.97
C GLN A 75 -11.83 -5.31 19.59
N PRO A 76 -11.69 -3.97 19.63
CA PRO A 76 -10.39 -3.33 19.51
C PRO A 76 -9.35 -4.02 20.40
N ASP A 77 -8.14 -4.18 19.88
CA ASP A 77 -7.01 -4.84 20.55
C ASP A 77 -7.18 -6.35 20.86
N SER A 78 -8.25 -6.99 20.37
CA SER A 78 -8.41 -8.45 20.46
C SER A 78 -7.21 -9.14 19.81
N GLY A 79 -6.56 -10.03 20.56
CA GLY A 79 -5.40 -10.77 20.07
C GLY A 79 -4.10 -9.98 20.00
N ALA A 80 -4.09 -8.67 20.28
CA ALA A 80 -2.87 -7.86 20.25
C ALA A 80 -1.79 -8.40 21.20
N TRP A 81 -2.21 -8.94 22.36
CA TRP A 81 -1.31 -9.61 23.30
C TRP A 81 -0.56 -10.80 22.70
N LEU A 82 -1.17 -11.52 21.75
CA LEU A 82 -0.55 -12.65 21.05
C LEU A 82 0.34 -12.16 19.91
N LEU A 83 -0.16 -11.23 19.10
CA LEU A 83 0.54 -10.73 17.91
C LEU A 83 1.86 -10.01 18.22
N GLN A 84 2.04 -9.59 19.48
CA GLN A 84 3.25 -8.91 19.97
C GLN A 84 4.19 -9.85 20.76
N THR A 85 3.81 -11.11 20.98
CA THR A 85 4.69 -12.07 21.67
C THR A 85 5.88 -12.44 20.80
N PRO A 86 7.11 -12.50 21.36
CA PRO A 86 8.29 -12.91 20.61
C PRO A 86 8.10 -14.26 19.90
N GLU A 87 7.45 -15.23 20.57
CA GLU A 87 7.21 -16.56 20.03
C GLU A 87 6.34 -16.54 18.77
N PHE A 88 5.31 -15.69 18.74
CA PHE A 88 4.46 -15.54 17.56
C PHE A 88 5.21 -14.83 16.43
N VAL A 89 5.97 -13.78 16.74
CA VAL A 89 6.72 -12.99 15.77
C VAL A 89 7.82 -13.85 15.12
N GLU A 90 8.58 -14.59 15.93
CA GLU A 90 9.62 -15.51 15.47
C GLU A 90 9.06 -16.59 14.55
N TRP A 91 7.93 -17.21 14.94
CA TRP A 91 7.26 -18.19 14.09
C TRP A 91 6.76 -17.60 12.77
N ARG A 92 6.09 -16.44 12.82
CA ARG A 92 5.53 -15.78 11.63
C ARG A 92 6.61 -15.39 10.62
N ASP A 93 7.73 -14.89 11.11
CA ASP A 93 8.83 -14.39 10.27
C ASP A 93 9.86 -15.48 9.93
N SER A 94 9.63 -16.72 10.41
CA SER A 94 10.49 -17.86 10.13
C SER A 94 10.51 -18.20 8.63
N SER A 95 11.70 -18.46 8.10
CA SER A 95 11.88 -18.93 6.72
C SER A 95 11.75 -20.46 6.59
N THR A 96 11.59 -21.16 7.71
CA THR A 96 11.39 -22.61 7.80
C THR A 96 9.94 -22.96 8.12
N SER A 97 9.50 -24.14 7.69
CA SER A 97 8.15 -24.63 7.99
C SER A 97 8.05 -25.02 9.46
N GLU A 98 7.49 -24.13 10.28
CA GLU A 98 7.34 -24.30 11.72
C GLU A 98 5.87 -24.35 12.14
N THR A 99 5.57 -25.07 13.21
CA THR A 99 4.21 -25.15 13.78
C THR A 99 4.12 -24.33 15.05
N PHE A 100 3.21 -23.36 15.08
CA PHE A 100 2.90 -22.58 16.29
C PHE A 100 1.70 -23.18 17.02
N TRP A 101 1.86 -23.42 18.33
CA TRP A 101 0.84 -24.04 19.15
C TRP A 101 0.26 -23.05 20.17
N LEU A 102 -0.94 -22.55 19.89
CA LEU A 102 -1.69 -21.69 20.81
C LEU A 102 -2.53 -22.55 21.78
N HIS A 103 -2.10 -22.66 23.04
CA HIS A 103 -2.82 -23.40 24.08
C HIS A 103 -3.60 -22.48 25.03
N GLY A 104 -4.64 -23.03 25.67
CA GLY A 104 -5.46 -22.30 26.64
C GLY A 104 -6.71 -23.09 27.04
N ILE A 105 -7.38 -22.68 28.11
CA ILE A 105 -8.58 -23.36 28.61
C ILE A 105 -9.73 -23.39 27.56
N PRO A 106 -10.63 -24.37 27.57
CA PRO A 106 -11.83 -24.34 26.73
C PRO A 106 -12.59 -23.02 26.89
N GLY A 107 -13.07 -22.44 25.79
CA GLY A 107 -13.77 -21.15 25.82
C GLY A 107 -12.86 -19.91 25.91
N SER A 108 -11.53 -20.04 25.97
CA SER A 108 -10.60 -18.90 26.02
C SER A 108 -10.47 -18.09 24.71
N GLY A 109 -11.38 -18.30 23.73
CA GLY A 109 -11.37 -17.56 22.48
C GLY A 109 -10.33 -17.96 21.44
N LYS A 110 -9.57 -19.07 21.63
CA LYS A 110 -8.53 -19.51 20.67
C LYS A 110 -9.02 -19.62 19.22
N THR A 111 -10.20 -20.22 19.01
CA THR A 111 -10.81 -20.37 17.68
C THR A 111 -11.20 -19.03 17.03
N LYS A 112 -11.39 -17.98 17.83
CA LYS A 112 -11.71 -16.64 17.34
C LYS A 112 -10.45 -15.83 17.00
N LEU A 113 -9.30 -16.21 17.54
CA LEU A 113 -8.00 -15.60 17.29
C LEU A 113 -7.26 -16.23 16.10
N ALA A 114 -7.59 -17.48 15.75
CA ALA A 114 -7.00 -18.24 14.65
C ALA A 114 -7.78 -18.05 13.33
#